data_AF-A0A921LRN6-F1
#
_entry.id   AF-A0A921LRN6-F1
#
_cell.length_a   1.000
_cell.length_b   1.000
_cell.length_c   1.000
_cell.angle_alpha   90.00
_cell.angle_beta   90.00
_cell.angle_gamma   90.00
#
_symmetry.space_group_name_H-M   'P 1'
#
loop_
_entity.id
_entity.type
_entity.pdbx_description
1 polymer ?
#
loop_
_entity_poly.entity_id
_entity_poly.type
_entity_poly.pdbx_seq_one_letter_code
_entity_poly.pdbx_strand_id
1 'polypeptide(L)'
;MVGQNRLEERVKDIEGYLCDHDWGSTYEITFPEGDVYRCVWENSEYVDNDEELDSPEYEEWYELDFRVLEVVKEGPNKDPRYDYVMVSRKRMPSLVTCGGEVVFRAE
;
A
#
# COMPACT_ATOMS: atom_id res chain seq x y z
N MET A 1 18.11 -7.80 -4.81
CA MET A 1 17.26 -8.12 -5.97
C MET A 1 16.21 -9.19 -5.70
N VAL A 2 16.52 -10.40 -5.21
CA VAL A 2 15.49 -11.46 -5.01
C VAL A 2 14.37 -11.06 -4.02
N GLY A 3 14.71 -10.36 -2.93
CA GLY A 3 13.73 -9.94 -1.92
C GLY A 3 12.81 -8.77 -2.34
N GLN A 4 13.28 -7.87 -3.22
CA GLN A 4 12.49 -6.74 -3.72
C GLN A 4 11.39 -7.22 -4.65
N ASN A 5 11.70 -8.15 -5.55
CA ASN A 5 10.72 -8.76 -6.45
C ASN A 5 9.60 -9.48 -5.68
N ARG A 6 9.96 -10.22 -4.61
CA ARG A 6 8.94 -10.92 -3.80
C ARG A 6 7.97 -9.97 -3.12
N LEU A 7 8.43 -8.82 -2.61
CA LEU A 7 7.53 -7.84 -2.00
C LEU A 7 6.64 -7.17 -3.05
N GLU A 8 7.18 -6.87 -4.22
CA GLU A 8 6.39 -6.31 -5.32
C GLU A 8 5.32 -7.27 -5.82
N GLU A 9 5.63 -8.58 -5.92
CA GLU A 9 4.63 -9.62 -6.21
C GLU A 9 3.50 -9.61 -5.18
N ARG A 10 3.81 -9.43 -3.90
CA ARG A 10 2.79 -9.37 -2.85
C ARG A 10 1.94 -8.11 -2.92
N VAL A 11 2.49 -6.99 -3.38
CA VAL A 11 1.70 -5.78 -3.66
C VAL A 11 0.72 -6.06 -4.80
N LYS A 12 1.18 -6.75 -5.85
CA LYS A 12 0.32 -7.17 -6.97
C LYS A 12 -0.74 -8.18 -6.54
N ASP A 13 -0.45 -9.07 -5.60
CA ASP A 13 -1.45 -9.99 -5.03
C ASP A 13 -2.55 -9.23 -4.27
N ILE A 14 -2.17 -8.19 -3.51
CA ILE A 14 -3.14 -7.29 -2.87
C ILE A 14 -4.01 -6.67 -3.95
N GLU A 15 -3.42 -6.03 -4.95
CA GLU A 15 -4.14 -5.37 -6.04
C GLU A 15 -5.08 -6.34 -6.79
N GLY A 16 -4.64 -7.57 -7.06
CA GLY A 16 -5.47 -8.59 -7.70
C GLY A 16 -6.76 -8.83 -6.92
N TYR A 17 -6.67 -8.92 -5.59
CA TYR A 17 -7.86 -8.99 -4.74
C TYR A 17 -8.72 -7.73 -4.86
N LEU A 18 -8.11 -6.53 -4.86
CA LEU A 18 -8.87 -5.27 -4.98
C LEU A 18 -9.66 -5.20 -6.29
N CYS A 19 -9.07 -5.63 -7.41
CA CYS A 19 -9.70 -5.64 -8.73
C CYS A 19 -10.91 -6.58 -8.82
N ASP A 20 -10.87 -7.69 -8.07
CA ASP A 20 -11.95 -8.67 -8.02
C ASP A 20 -13.11 -8.25 -7.08
N HIS A 21 -12.94 -7.19 -6.30
CA HIS A 21 -13.90 -6.71 -5.31
C HIS A 21 -14.50 -5.34 -5.69
N ASP A 22 -15.69 -5.05 -5.15
CA ASP A 22 -16.50 -3.91 -5.59
C ASP A 22 -15.83 -2.57 -5.30
N TRP A 23 -15.93 -1.64 -6.25
CA TRP A 23 -15.44 -0.26 -6.13
C TRP A 23 -16.21 0.43 -5.00
N GLY A 24 -15.58 0.57 -3.83
CA GLY A 24 -16.22 1.07 -2.60
C GLY A 24 -16.11 0.13 -1.41
N SER A 25 -15.50 -1.05 -1.58
CA SER A 25 -15.08 -1.89 -0.46
C SER A 25 -14.17 -1.11 0.48
N THR A 26 -14.36 -1.33 1.78
CA THR A 26 -13.56 -0.67 2.81
C THR A 26 -12.52 -1.64 3.35
N TYR A 27 -11.27 -1.17 3.35
CA TYR A 27 -10.11 -1.94 3.78
C TYR A 27 -9.60 -1.41 5.11
N GLU A 28 -9.13 -2.31 5.99
CA GLU A 28 -8.36 -1.93 7.16
C GLU A 28 -6.90 -2.33 6.95
N ILE A 29 -6.02 -1.34 6.95
CA ILE A 29 -4.58 -1.49 6.68
C ILE A 29 -3.84 -1.24 7.98
N THR A 30 -3.08 -2.23 8.43
CA THR A 30 -2.19 -2.13 9.59
C THR A 30 -0.75 -2.15 9.14
N PHE A 31 0.02 -1.12 9.50
CA PHE A 31 1.46 -1.07 9.23
C PHE A 31 2.30 -1.70 10.35
N PRO A 32 3.55 -2.09 10.08
CA PRO A 32 4.45 -2.66 11.09
C PRO A 32 4.67 -1.78 12.34
N GLU A 33 4.60 -0.45 12.19
CA GLU A 33 4.70 0.52 13.27
C GLU A 33 3.44 0.53 14.17
N GLY A 34 2.38 -0.15 13.75
CA GLY A 34 1.18 -0.44 14.52
C GLY A 34 0.07 0.59 14.37
N ASP A 35 0.21 1.55 13.46
CA ASP A 35 -0.85 2.39 12.94
C ASP A 35 -1.82 1.61 12.07
N VAL A 36 -3.08 2.07 12.10
CA VAL A 36 -4.22 1.38 11.51
C VAL A 36 -5.14 2.40 10.87
N TYR A 37 -5.48 2.16 9.60
CA TYR A 37 -6.31 3.05 8.81
C TYR A 37 -7.43 2.28 8.13
N ARG A 38 -8.62 2.86 8.16
CA ARG A 38 -9.76 2.40 7.38
C ARG A 38 -9.85 3.22 6.11
N CYS A 39 -9.80 2.56 4.95
CA CYS A 39 -9.56 3.20 3.68
C CYS A 39 -10.44 2.64 2.55
N VAL A 40 -10.48 3.34 1.43
CA VAL A 40 -10.92 2.81 0.14
C VAL A 40 -9.74 2.82 -0.82
N TRP A 41 -9.65 1.82 -1.69
CA TRP A 41 -8.69 1.81 -2.78
C TRP A 41 -9.10 2.83 -3.84
N GLU A 42 -8.16 3.64 -4.31
CA GLU A 42 -8.44 4.70 -5.29
C GLU A 42 -7.66 4.53 -6.60
N ASN A 43 -6.38 4.19 -6.52
CA ASN A 43 -5.53 4.03 -7.72
C ASN A 43 -4.37 3.05 -7.49
N SER A 44 -3.71 2.69 -8.58
CA SER A 44 -2.40 2.03 -8.61
C SER A 44 -1.53 2.64 -9.70
N GLU A 45 -0.25 2.86 -9.40
CA GLU A 45 0.68 3.47 -10.34
C GLU A 45 2.15 3.06 -10.09
N TYR A 46 2.98 3.28 -11.11
CA TYR A 46 4.43 3.25 -10.96
C TYR A 46 4.91 4.65 -10.62
N VAL A 47 5.67 4.77 -9.53
CA VAL A 47 6.30 6.02 -9.09
C VAL A 47 7.81 5.86 -9.08
N ASP A 48 8.53 6.97 -9.27
CA ASP A 48 9.99 7.01 -9.22
C ASP A 48 10.49 7.89 -8.06
N ASN A 49 11.81 7.94 -7.89
CA ASN A 49 12.46 8.77 -6.87
C ASN A 49 12.84 10.18 -7.34
N ASP A 50 12.22 10.68 -8.43
CA ASP A 50 12.50 11.98 -9.06
C ASP A 50 13.97 12.15 -9.55
N GLU A 51 14.75 11.07 -9.62
CA GLU A 51 16.12 11.11 -10.15
C GLU A 51 16.12 11.09 -11.70
N GLU A 52 17.20 11.55 -12.32
CA GLU A 52 17.35 11.47 -13.78
C GLU A 52 17.35 10.01 -14.25
N LEU A 53 16.67 9.70 -15.36
CA LEU A 53 16.49 8.32 -15.85
C LEU A 53 17.80 7.55 -16.12
N ASP A 54 18.90 8.24 -16.43
CA ASP A 54 20.21 7.66 -16.66
C ASP A 54 21.10 7.60 -15.41
N SER A 55 20.60 8.11 -14.28
CA SER A 55 21.26 8.09 -12.98
C SER A 55 21.34 6.66 -12.43
N PRO A 56 22.50 6.21 -11.90
CA PRO A 56 22.58 4.91 -11.23
C PRO A 56 21.73 4.85 -9.94
N GLU A 57 21.31 6.00 -9.41
CA GLU A 57 20.38 6.12 -8.29
C GLU A 57 18.90 6.03 -8.71
N TYR A 58 18.56 6.09 -10.01
CA TYR A 58 17.19 6.00 -10.47
C TYR A 58 16.52 4.69 -10.04
N GLU A 59 15.34 4.79 -9.44
CA GLU A 59 14.55 3.65 -9.01
C GLU A 59 13.07 3.96 -9.23
N GLU A 60 12.37 3.01 -9.87
CA GLU A 60 10.92 3.00 -10.00
C GLU A 60 10.34 1.86 -9.14
N TRP A 61 9.13 2.04 -8.61
CA TRP A 61 8.40 1.00 -7.89
C TRP A 61 6.90 1.12 -8.07
N TYR A 62 6.23 -0.01 -7.88
CA TYR A 62 4.78 -0.09 -7.92
C TYR A 62 4.14 0.27 -6.58
N GLU A 63 3.09 1.09 -6.62
CA GLU A 63 2.40 1.64 -5.46
C GLU A 63 0.88 1.57 -5.62
N LEU A 64 0.19 1.26 -4.52
CA LEU A 64 -1.26 1.29 -4.41
C LEU A 64 -1.68 2.40 -3.45
N ASP A 65 -2.61 3.23 -3.91
CA ASP A 65 -3.09 4.37 -3.15
C ASP A 65 -4.43 4.08 -2.49
N PHE A 66 -4.45 4.31 -1.19
CA PHE A 66 -5.64 4.13 -0.37
C PHE A 66 -6.02 5.46 0.28
N ARG A 67 -7.21 5.94 -0.04
CA ARG A 67 -7.77 7.11 0.60
C ARG A 67 -8.29 6.75 1.98
N VAL A 68 -7.78 7.43 2.99
CA VAL A 68 -8.14 7.26 4.40
C VAL A 68 -9.53 7.84 4.65
N LEU A 69 -10.43 6.99 5.13
CA LEU A 69 -11.76 7.39 5.62
C LEU A 69 -11.74 7.67 7.13
N GLU A 70 -10.95 6.89 7.87
CA GLU A 70 -10.83 6.99 9.33
C GLU A 70 -9.45 6.53 9.78
N VAL A 71 -8.84 7.28 10.69
CA VAL A 71 -7.62 6.88 11.41
C VAL A 71 -8.04 6.10 12.65
N VAL A 72 -7.89 4.78 12.61
CA VAL A 72 -8.21 3.89 13.73
C VAL A 72 -7.13 3.98 14.80
N LYS A 73 -5.86 4.08 14.37
CA LYS A 73 -4.71 4.33 15.23
C LYS A 73 -3.64 5.12 14.49
N GLU A 74 -3.25 6.25 15.09
CA GLU A 74 -2.25 7.17 14.56
C GLU A 74 -0.84 6.53 14.43
N GLY A 75 -0.09 7.03 13.46
CA GLY A 75 1.33 6.72 13.25
C GLY A 75 1.86 7.32 11.95
N PRO A 76 3.07 6.89 11.51
CA PRO A 76 3.85 7.64 10.54
C PRO A 76 3.46 7.42 9.07
N ASN A 77 2.60 6.44 8.75
CA ASN A 77 2.39 6.03 7.36
C ASN A 77 1.32 6.85 6.60
N LYS A 78 0.47 7.61 7.30
CA LYS A 78 -0.41 8.60 6.66
C LYS A 78 0.38 9.86 6.32
N ASP A 79 0.32 10.30 5.07
CA ASP A 79 0.89 11.60 4.69
C ASP A 79 0.18 12.71 5.47
N PRO A 80 0.87 13.59 6.21
CA PRO A 80 0.23 14.63 7.01
C PRO A 80 -0.44 15.73 6.16
N ARG A 81 -0.16 15.80 4.85
CA ARG A 81 -0.69 16.80 3.92
C ARG A 81 -1.94 16.31 3.21
N TYR A 82 -2.14 15.00 3.11
CA TYR A 82 -3.20 14.38 2.33
C TYR A 82 -3.92 13.30 3.12
N ASP A 83 -5.08 12.85 2.64
CA ASP A 83 -5.84 11.77 3.27
C ASP A 83 -5.54 10.43 2.60
N TYR A 84 -4.26 10.07 2.49
CA TYR A 84 -3.82 8.83 1.85
C TYR A 84 -2.78 8.09 2.68
N VAL A 85 -2.79 6.77 2.49
CA VAL A 85 -1.69 5.86 2.81
C VAL A 85 -1.33 5.10 1.55
N MET A 86 -0.05 4.79 1.40
CA MET A 86 0.48 4.15 0.20
C MET A 86 1.05 2.78 0.56
N VAL A 87 0.70 1.78 -0.24
CA VAL A 87 1.18 0.41 -0.10
C VAL A 87 2.11 0.10 -1.26
N SER A 88 3.37 -0.20 -0.93
CA SER A 88 4.38 -0.57 -1.92
C SER A 88 5.43 -1.48 -1.30
N ARG A 89 6.36 -2.00 -2.11
CA ARG A 89 7.50 -2.76 -1.57
C ARG A 89 8.37 -1.95 -0.59
N LYS A 90 8.29 -0.62 -0.61
CA LYS A 90 9.00 0.28 0.32
C LYS A 90 8.18 0.57 1.58
N ARG A 91 6.85 0.47 1.50
CA ARG A 91 5.90 0.71 2.60
C ARG A 91 4.90 -0.43 2.66
N MET A 92 5.39 -1.61 3.03
CA MET A 92 4.56 -2.81 3.05
C MET A 92 3.74 -2.84 4.34
N PRO A 93 2.40 -3.02 4.27
CA PRO A 93 1.62 -3.25 5.47
C PRO A 93 2.00 -4.57 6.12
N SER A 94 1.62 -4.74 7.38
CA SER A 94 1.69 -6.01 8.11
C SER A 94 0.41 -6.83 7.95
N LEU A 95 -0.73 -6.18 7.73
CA LEU A 95 -2.04 -6.81 7.58
C LEU A 95 -2.94 -5.90 6.73
N VAL A 96 -3.67 -6.50 5.80
CA VAL A 96 -4.78 -5.87 5.08
C VAL A 96 -6.00 -6.76 5.24
N THR A 97 -7.12 -6.17 5.62
CA THR A 97 -8.41 -6.88 5.69
C THR A 97 -9.50 -6.15 4.92
N CYS A 98 -10.48 -6.90 4.43
CA CYS A 98 -11.67 -6.39 3.76
C CYS A 98 -12.89 -7.11 4.36
N GLY A 99 -13.81 -6.38 5.00
CA GLY A 99 -15.00 -7.01 5.60
C GLY A 99 -14.73 -8.14 6.61
N GLY A 100 -13.55 -8.15 7.25
CA GLY A 100 -13.11 -9.21 8.17
C GLY A 100 -12.34 -10.37 7.51
N GLU A 101 -12.27 -10.43 6.18
CA GLU A 101 -11.40 -11.34 5.44
C GLU A 101 -9.96 -10.82 5.43
N VAL A 102 -8.97 -11.71 5.57
CA VAL A 102 -7.56 -11.36 5.44
C VAL A 102 -7.19 -11.37 3.96
N VAL A 103 -6.92 -10.17 3.42
CA VAL A 103 -6.41 -9.98 2.05
C VAL A 103 -4.92 -10.27 2.02
N PHE A 104 -4.21 -9.79 3.03
CA PHE A 104 -2.76 -9.92 3.13
C PHE A 104 -2.31 -9.97 4.58
N ARG A 105 -1.27 -10.75 4.87
CA ARG A 105 -0.59 -10.76 6.17
C ARG A 105 0.91 -11.00 5.97
N ALA A 106 1.75 -10.15 6.56
CA ALA A 106 3.19 -10.39 6.59
C ALA A 106 3.52 -11.65 7.43
N GLU A 107 4.42 -12.49 6.92
CA GLU A 107 4.92 -13.70 7.62
C GLU A 107 5.86 -13.33 8.78
#